data_AF-A0A978T301-F1
#
_entry.id   AF-A0A978T301-F1
#
_cell.length_a   1.000
_cell.length_b   1.000
_cell.length_c   1.000
_cell.angle_alpha   90.00
_cell.angle_beta   90.00
_cell.angle_gamma   90.00
#
_symmetry.space_group_name_H-M   'P 1'
#
loop_
_entity.id
_entity.type
_entity.pdbx_description
1 polymer ?
#
loop_
_entity_poly.entity_id
_entity_poly.type
_entity_poly.pdbx_seq_one_letter_code
_entity_poly.pdbx_strand_id
1 'polypeptide(L)' 'TSESKNKGIAYISGLKAHGGTSLYDRALFARNWLRQNVKPNAINAVVILSDGDDTTSKITLEELEKQL' A
#
# COMPACT_ATOMS: atom_id res chain seq x y z
N THR A 1 -0.20 -6.32 -19.81
CA THR A 1 0.30 -6.01 -21.17
C THR A 1 1.18 -4.76 -21.10
N SER A 2 1.94 -4.45 -22.17
CA SER A 2 2.75 -3.22 -22.22
C SER A 2 1.92 -1.94 -22.06
N GLU A 3 0.69 -1.93 -22.58
CA GLU A 3 -0.23 -0.80 -22.42
C GLU A 3 -0.64 -0.56 -20.96
N SER A 4 -1.06 -1.60 -20.23
CA SER A 4 -1.44 -1.47 -18.81
C SER A 4 -0.25 -1.01 -17.95
N LYS A 5 0.96 -1.50 -18.26
CA LYS A 5 2.19 -1.06 -17.58
C LYS A 5 2.43 0.44 -17.80
N ASN A 6 2.34 0.91 -19.04
CA ASN A 6 2.58 2.32 -19.37
C ASN A 6 1.55 3.25 -18.70
N LYS A 7 0.27 2.84 -18.65
CA LYS A 7 -0.77 3.56 -17.89
C LYS A 7 -0.44 3.64 -16.40
N GLY A 8 0.02 2.54 -15.80
CA GLY A 8 0.46 2.51 -14.41
C GLY A 8 1.62 3.45 -14.13
N ILE A 9 2.64 3.47 -15.00
CA ILE A 9 3.78 4.37 -14.87
C ILE A 9 3.33 5.83 -14.96
N ALA A 10 2.52 6.19 -15.96
CA ALA A 10 2.01 7.55 -16.12
C ALA A 10 1.21 8.02 -14.90
N TYR A 11 0.39 7.15 -14.31
CA TYR A 11 -0.33 7.44 -13.07
C TYR A 11 0.64 7.72 -11.91
N ILE A 12 1.63 6.84 -11.69
CA ILE A 12 2.62 6.99 -10.62
C ILE A 12 3.42 8.28 -10.79
N SER A 13 3.85 8.61 -12.02
CA SER A 13 4.60 9.84 -12.32
C SER A 13 3.80 11.13 -12.07
N GLY A 14 2.47 11.07 -12.02
CA GLY A 14 1.61 12.21 -11.74
C GLY A 14 1.27 12.41 -10.26
N LEU A 15 1.68 11.49 -9.37
CA LEU A 15 1.38 11.58 -7.95
C LEU A 15 2.10 12.78 -7.32
N LYS A 16 1.36 13.54 -6.50
CA LYS A 16 1.90 14.63 -5.68
C LYS A 16 1.88 14.21 -4.22
N ALA A 17 2.96 14.50 -3.50
CA ALA A 17 3.00 14.33 -2.05
C ALA A 17 2.17 15.45 -1.39
N HIS A 18 1.35 15.08 -0.40
CA HIS A 18 0.47 16.02 0.32
C HIS A 18 0.90 16.20 1.79
N GLY A 19 2.08 15.71 2.16
CA GLY A 19 2.60 15.70 3.52
C GLY A 19 2.02 14.56 4.37
N GLY A 20 2.74 14.22 5.44
CA GLY A 20 2.42 13.11 6.33
C GLY A 20 2.71 11.73 5.74
N THR A 21 3.05 10.79 6.61
CA THR A 21 3.25 9.38 6.29
C THR A 21 2.28 8.57 7.13
N SER A 22 1.28 7.96 6.50
CA SER A 22 0.27 7.12 7.16
C SER A 22 0.56 5.65 6.85
N LEU A 23 1.78 5.22 7.18
CA LEU A 23 2.33 3.92 6.84
C LEU A 23 1.46 2.77 7.38
N TYR A 24 1.06 2.83 8.66
CA TYR A 24 0.33 1.74 9.30
C TYR A 24 -1.09 1.57 8.75
N ASP A 25 -1.85 2.66 8.62
CA ASP A 25 -3.20 2.61 8.04
C ASP A 25 -3.15 2.10 6.59
N ARG A 26 -2.13 2.51 5.81
CA ARG A 26 -1.97 2.09 4.42
C ARG A 26 -1.55 0.63 4.30
N ALA A 27 -0.72 0.13 5.21
CA ALA A 27 -0.38 -1.29 5.29
C ALA A 27 -1.63 -2.13 5.58
N LEU A 28 -2.43 -1.73 6.56
CA LEU A 28 -3.67 -2.42 6.90
C LEU A 28 -4.68 -2.38 5.74
N PHE A 29 -4.84 -1.22 5.10
CA PHE A 29 -5.70 -1.06 3.92
C PHE A 29 -5.28 -2.00 2.79
N ALA A 30 -3.99 -2.01 2.42
CA ALA A 30 -3.48 -2.83 1.33
C ALA A 30 -3.63 -4.33 1.63
N ARG A 31 -3.34 -4.77 2.86
CA ARG A 31 -3.55 -6.15 3.30
C ARG A 31 -5.02 -6.56 3.19
N ASN A 32 -5.93 -5.70 3.66
CA ASN A 32 -7.37 -5.97 3.59
C ASN A 32 -7.87 -6.05 2.15
N TRP A 33 -7.43 -5.13 1.30
CA TRP A 33 -7.75 -5.17 -0.13
C TRP A 33 -7.25 -6.46 -0.78
N LEU A 34 -6.00 -6.87 -0.50
CA LEU A 34 -5.43 -8.11 -1.03
C LEU A 34 -6.23 -9.35 -0.59
N ARG A 35 -6.64 -9.42 0.69
CA ARG A 35 -7.49 -10.51 1.21
C ARG A 35 -8.85 -10.59 0.53
N GLN A 36 -9.41 -9.47 0.10
CA GLN A 36 -10.69 -9.43 -0.62
C GLN A 36 -10.53 -9.71 -2.12
N ASN A 37 -9.33 -9.56 -2.68
CA ASN A 37 -9.05 -9.63 -4.12
C ASN A 37 -8.02 -10.71 -4.46
N VAL A 38 -8.03 -11.81 -3.72
CA VAL A 38 -7.08 -12.91 -3.92
C VAL A 38 -7.17 -13.43 -5.35
N LYS A 39 -6.00 -13.51 -6.01
CA LYS A 39 -5.86 -14.19 -7.28
C LYS A 39 -5.47 -15.65 -7.01
N PRO A 40 -6.37 -16.62 -7.24
CA PRO A 40 -6.00 -18.02 -7.10
C PRO A 40 -4.91 -18.37 -8.12
N ASN A 41 -3.96 -19.20 -7.72
CA ASN A 41 -2.80 -19.61 -8.53
C ASN A 41 -1.80 -18.49 -8.87
N ALA A 42 -1.71 -17.45 -8.03
CA ALA A 42 -0.68 -16.43 -8.11
C ALA A 42 -0.15 -16.07 -6.73
N ILE A 43 1.06 -15.49 -6.68
CA ILE A 43 1.57 -14.86 -5.45
C ILE A 43 0.77 -13.57 -5.22
N ASN A 44 0.17 -13.46 -4.05
CA ASN A 44 -0.56 -12.29 -3.60
C ASN A 44 0.32 -11.58 -2.58
N ALA A 45 0.88 -10.42 -2.94
CA ALA A 45 1.84 -9.69 -2.10
C ALA A 45 1.57 -8.18 -2.15
N VAL A 46 1.91 -7.50 -1.05
CA VAL A 46 1.96 -6.05 -0.94
C VAL A 46 3.41 -5.64 -0.71
N VAL A 47 3.89 -4.66 -1.47
CA VAL A 47 5.20 -4.03 -1.26
C VAL A 47 4.95 -2.57 -0.93
N ILE A 48 5.54 -2.10 0.17
CA ILE A 48 5.45 -0.70 0.61
C ILE A 48 6.85 -0.09 0.50
N LEU A 49 6.93 1.08 -0.13
CA LEU A 49 8.15 1.87 -0.24
C LEU A 49 7.94 3.15 0.58
N SER A 50 8.78 3.38 1.58
CA SER A 50 8.77 4.57 2.43
C SER A 50 10.21 5.03 2.64
N ASP A 51 10.41 6.34 2.77
CA ASP A 51 11.70 6.98 3.08
C ASP A 51 11.80 7.41 4.55
N GLY A 52 10.73 7.23 5.34
CA GLY A 52 10.71 7.59 6.75
C GLY A 52 9.59 6.91 7.54
N ASP A 53 9.49 7.34 8.80
CA ASP A 53 8.59 6.79 9.81
C ASP A 53 7.13 7.19 9.60
N ASP A 54 6.22 6.47 10.27
CA ASP A 54 4.82 6.87 10.38
C ASP A 54 4.67 8.16 11.18
N THR A 55 3.85 9.09 10.67
CA THR A 55 3.59 10.38 11.33
C THR A 55 2.10 10.69 11.48
N THR A 56 1.22 9.96 10.80
CA THR A 56 -0.19 10.34 10.65
C THR A 56 -1.16 9.17 10.65
N SER A 57 -0.71 7.93 10.84
CA SER A 57 -1.65 6.82 10.99
C SER A 57 -2.53 7.01 12.21
N LYS A 58 -3.76 6.52 12.10
CA LYS A 58 -4.72 6.48 13.20
C LYS A 58 -4.50 5.27 14.08
N ILE A 59 -4.01 4.17 13.51
CA ILE A 59 -3.62 2.97 14.27
C ILE A 59 -2.16 3.04 14.70
N THR A 60 -1.82 2.36 15.79
CA THR A 60 -0.42 2.17 16.21
C THR A 60 0.24 0.98 15.49
N LEU A 61 1.56 0.85 15.63
CA LEU A 61 2.27 -0.31 15.13
C LEU A 61 1.80 -1.59 15.82
N GLU A 62 1.60 -1.57 17.12
CA GLU A 62 1.13 -2.73 17.89
C GLU A 62 -0.29 -3.16 17.46
N GLU A 63 -1.15 -2.20 17.10
CA GLU A 63 -2.47 -2.50 16.54
C GLU A 63 -2.38 -3.11 15.14
N LEU A 64 -1.46 -2.62 14.30
CA LEU A 64 -1.20 -3.20 13.00
C LEU A 64 -0.66 -4.64 13.11
N GLU A 65 0.26 -4.90 14.03
CA GLU A 65 0.84 -6.23 14.25
C GLU A 65 -0.21 -7.26 14.69
N LYS A 66 -1.19 -6.86 15.51
CA LYS A 66 -2.32 -7.73 15.89
C LYS A 66 -3.24 -8.08 14.71
N GLN A 67 -3.13 -7.33 13.62
CA GLN A 67 -4.01 -7.42 12.48
C GLN A 67 -3.37 -8.20 11.33
N LEU A 68 -2.05 -8.10 11.13
CA LEU A 68 -1.33 -8.84 10.08
C LEU A 68 -1.32 -10.35 10.35
#